data_AF-A0A4R2IAM1-F1
#
_entry.id   AF-A0A4R2IAM1-F1
#
_cell.length_a   1.000
_cell.length_b   1.000
_cell.length_c   1.000
_cell.angle_alpha   90.00
_cell.angle_beta   90.00
_cell.angle_gamma   90.00
#
_symmetry.space_group_name_H-M   'P 1'
#
loop_
_entity.id
_entity.type
_entity.pdbx_description
1 polymer ?
#
loop_
_entity_poly.entity_id
_entity_poly.type
_entity_poly.pdbx_seq_one_letter_code
_entity_poly.pdbx_strand_id
1 'polypeptide(L)'
;MVKPLVRAALAASLLVFFAGCEQKPADTAASAPAAAATPDAAILASVQSIKQGDIAGLMQNALPPPDFAKAKADWGKDKDQEPITDEQRAQFNETMAKLTAPDAEQKLFAEIEPKLKEFDAQYQQQLPMYAMAGAGWVKNMIQQNQTMTEAERTQAAAAVDALQAWVVKTHFTDADSIKKVIAIVAKAAREMNLKSLDEARALGYDEAMQKARVAVLALKDALAVYGLSIDETLDSIKPQVLSNDGKTATVQLSYTLLGAPLTATTEMVNVDGRWYGKQTIDKLKEKAAEQAEQSAPSAVTAPEAPAAESAPAAEPKQG
;
A
#
# COMPACT_ATOMS: atom_id res chain seq x y z
N MET A 1 -9.54 19.44 13.33
CA MET A 1 -8.09 19.60 13.56
C MET A 1 -7.49 18.23 13.85
N VAL A 2 -7.04 17.51 12.82
CA VAL A 2 -5.96 16.49 12.76
C VAL A 2 -6.00 16.04 11.29
N LYS A 3 -5.33 16.75 10.39
CA LYS A 3 -5.31 16.42 8.95
C LYS A 3 -4.02 16.69 8.16
N PRO A 4 -2.93 17.29 8.69
CA PRO A 4 -1.71 17.48 7.88
C PRO A 4 -0.61 16.41 8.06
N LEU A 5 -0.81 15.39 8.91
CA LEU A 5 0.21 14.34 9.17
C LEU A 5 0.10 13.09 8.26
N VAL A 6 -0.84 13.07 7.31
CA VAL A 6 -1.20 11.86 6.55
C VAL A 6 -0.13 11.46 5.51
N ARG A 7 0.74 12.38 5.05
CA ARG A 7 1.71 12.07 3.98
C ARG A 7 3.13 11.69 4.43
N ALA A 8 3.47 11.83 5.71
CA ALA A 8 4.69 11.22 6.27
C ALA A 8 4.46 9.77 6.76
N ALA A 9 3.19 9.37 6.91
CA ALA A 9 2.77 8.00 7.24
C ALA A 9 2.40 7.15 6.00
N LEU A 10 2.54 7.69 4.79
CA LEU A 10 2.09 7.08 3.53
C LEU A 10 3.12 6.12 2.90
N ALA A 11 3.93 5.48 3.74
CA ALA A 11 4.73 4.30 3.38
C ALA A 11 4.15 2.99 3.97
N ALA A 12 3.08 3.07 4.79
CA ALA A 12 2.43 1.90 5.41
C ALA A 12 0.99 1.63 4.91
N SER A 13 0.47 2.41 3.97
CA SER A 13 -0.90 2.26 3.43
C SER A 13 -0.91 2.33 1.90
N LEU A 14 -0.18 1.44 1.24
CA LEU A 14 -0.25 1.28 -0.22
C LEU A 14 -1.12 0.06 -0.57
N LEU A 15 -2.43 0.21 -0.44
CA LEU A 15 -3.39 -0.66 -1.13
C LEU A 15 -4.71 0.00 -1.53
N VAL A 16 -4.89 1.32 -1.41
CA VAL A 16 -6.11 1.97 -1.91
C VAL A 16 -5.80 3.36 -2.48
N PHE A 17 -6.37 3.60 -3.66
CA PHE A 17 -6.42 4.83 -4.47
C PHE A 17 -5.28 5.07 -5.47
N PHE A 18 -5.61 4.90 -6.74
CA PHE A 18 -5.05 5.65 -7.87
C PHE A 18 -6.20 5.92 -8.82
N ALA A 19 -6.54 7.19 -9.01
CA ALA A 19 -7.57 7.69 -9.91
C ALA A 19 -6.90 8.38 -11.11
N GLY A 20 -7.50 8.21 -12.30
CA GLY A 20 -7.38 9.02 -13.53
C GLY A 20 -6.04 9.04 -14.27
N CYS A 21 -5.91 9.08 -15.61
CA CYS A 21 -6.82 8.94 -16.75
C CYS A 21 -5.97 8.66 -18.02
N GLU A 22 -6.55 7.91 -18.96
CA GLU A 22 -6.21 7.69 -20.39
C GLU A 22 -4.89 7.01 -20.80
N GLN A 23 -5.04 5.92 -21.56
CA GLN A 23 -4.00 5.29 -22.37
C GLN A 23 -4.59 4.91 -23.74
N LYS A 24 -3.84 5.23 -24.79
CA LYS A 24 -4.05 4.77 -26.18
C LYS A 24 -3.40 3.38 -26.35
N PRO A 25 -3.96 2.45 -27.15
CA PRO A 25 -3.50 1.07 -27.16
C PRO A 25 -2.17 0.92 -27.91
N ALA A 26 -1.26 0.13 -27.35
CA ALA A 26 -0.09 -0.37 -28.06
C ALA A 26 0.00 -1.89 -27.83
N ASP A 27 -0.33 -2.64 -28.87
CA ASP A 27 -0.13 -4.09 -28.97
C ASP A 27 1.37 -4.40 -29.06
N THR A 28 1.90 -5.11 -28.06
CA THR A 28 2.99 -6.08 -28.30
C THR A 28 3.05 -7.09 -27.15
N ALA A 29 2.56 -8.30 -27.39
CA ALA A 29 2.73 -9.43 -26.49
C ALA A 29 4.19 -9.90 -26.51
N ALA A 30 4.98 -9.44 -25.53
CA ALA A 30 6.28 -10.01 -25.22
C ALA A 30 6.08 -11.19 -24.24
N SER A 31 6.70 -12.33 -24.55
CA SER A 31 6.65 -13.54 -23.72
C SER A 31 6.99 -13.24 -22.26
N ALA A 32 6.10 -13.66 -21.35
CA ALA A 32 6.24 -13.43 -19.93
C ALA A 32 7.55 -14.03 -19.37
N PRO A 33 8.28 -13.32 -18.48
CA PRO A 33 9.37 -13.94 -17.74
C PRO A 33 8.86 -15.12 -16.91
N ALA A 34 9.67 -16.19 -16.84
CA ALA A 34 9.30 -17.48 -16.23
C ALA A 34 8.80 -17.40 -14.78
N ALA A 35 9.21 -16.36 -14.04
CA ALA A 35 8.82 -16.13 -12.64
C ALA A 35 7.32 -15.84 -12.43
N ALA A 36 6.54 -15.55 -13.47
CA ALA A 36 5.10 -15.30 -13.38
C ALA A 36 4.24 -16.31 -14.16
N ALA A 37 4.85 -17.40 -14.68
CA ALA A 37 4.17 -18.35 -15.56
C ALA A 37 3.19 -19.28 -14.83
N THR A 38 3.41 -19.51 -13.53
CA THR A 38 2.50 -20.28 -12.67
C THR A 38 1.99 -19.42 -11.50
N PRO A 39 0.80 -19.73 -10.93
CA PRO A 39 0.23 -18.94 -9.84
C PRO A 39 1.14 -18.85 -8.61
N ASP A 40 1.75 -19.98 -8.22
CA ASP A 40 2.67 -20.08 -7.09
C ASP A 40 3.97 -19.29 -7.33
N ALA A 41 4.54 -19.36 -8.54
CA ALA A 41 5.75 -18.60 -8.88
C ALA A 41 5.49 -17.09 -8.83
N ALA A 42 4.33 -16.62 -9.30
CA ALA A 42 3.96 -15.19 -9.24
C ALA A 42 3.86 -14.68 -7.80
N ILE A 43 3.34 -15.50 -6.88
CA ILE A 43 3.31 -15.17 -5.45
C ILE A 43 4.74 -15.11 -4.89
N LEU A 44 5.59 -16.12 -5.17
CA LEU A 44 6.96 -16.15 -4.68
C LEU A 44 7.81 -14.99 -5.21
N ALA A 45 7.58 -14.54 -6.44
CA ALA A 45 8.22 -13.35 -7.00
C ALA A 45 7.83 -12.08 -6.21
N SER A 46 6.57 -11.97 -5.81
CA SER A 46 6.08 -10.87 -4.97
C SER A 46 6.69 -10.93 -3.57
N VAL A 47 6.75 -12.12 -2.96
CA VAL A 47 7.42 -12.36 -1.67
C VAL A 47 8.87 -11.90 -1.73
N GLN A 48 9.61 -12.29 -2.77
CA GLN A 48 10.99 -11.91 -2.94
C GLN A 48 11.18 -10.39 -3.10
N SER A 49 10.26 -9.73 -3.79
CA SER A 49 10.28 -8.26 -3.95
C SER A 49 10.11 -7.57 -2.58
N ILE A 50 9.17 -8.04 -1.75
CA ILE A 50 8.96 -7.52 -0.39
C ILE A 50 10.20 -7.74 0.47
N LYS A 51 10.81 -8.93 0.41
CA LYS A 51 12.05 -9.23 1.14
C LYS A 51 13.18 -8.27 0.77
N GLN A 52 13.30 -7.93 -0.51
CA GLN A 52 14.36 -7.02 -0.99
C GLN A 52 14.03 -5.54 -0.76
N GLY A 53 12.82 -5.20 -0.30
CA GLY A 53 12.31 -3.83 -0.28
C GLY A 53 12.09 -3.26 -1.68
N ASP A 54 11.98 -4.12 -2.70
CA ASP A 54 11.78 -3.74 -4.09
C ASP A 54 10.30 -3.46 -4.38
N ILE A 55 9.87 -2.25 -4.05
CA ILE A 55 8.49 -1.81 -4.26
C ILE A 55 8.15 -1.73 -5.76
N ALA A 56 9.12 -1.33 -6.59
CA ALA A 56 8.94 -1.28 -8.04
C ALA A 56 8.73 -2.69 -8.61
N GLY A 57 9.56 -3.66 -8.22
CA GLY A 57 9.40 -5.07 -8.57
C GLY A 57 8.07 -5.65 -8.09
N LEU A 58 7.65 -5.32 -6.86
CA LEU A 58 6.35 -5.73 -6.35
C LEU A 58 5.19 -5.19 -7.21
N MET A 59 5.23 -3.91 -7.59
CA MET A 59 4.23 -3.32 -8.48
C MET A 59 4.24 -3.96 -9.87
N GLN A 60 5.41 -4.26 -10.42
CA GLN A 60 5.55 -4.97 -11.71
C GLN A 60 4.98 -6.38 -11.68
N ASN A 61 5.04 -7.05 -10.52
CA ASN A 61 4.46 -8.37 -10.32
C ASN A 61 2.93 -8.29 -10.11
N ALA A 62 2.43 -7.20 -9.52
CA ALA A 62 1.03 -7.03 -9.21
C ALA A 62 0.17 -6.46 -10.37
N LEU A 63 0.79 -5.76 -11.31
CA LEU A 63 0.09 -5.05 -12.40
C LEU A 63 0.46 -5.62 -13.78
N PRO A 64 -0.49 -5.66 -14.74
CA PRO A 64 -0.15 -5.87 -16.14
C PRO A 64 0.85 -4.82 -16.65
N PRO A 65 1.73 -5.18 -17.61
CA PRO A 65 2.74 -4.25 -18.14
C PRO A 65 2.22 -2.86 -18.57
N PRO A 66 1.08 -2.73 -19.30
CA PRO A 66 0.59 -1.40 -19.68
C PRO A 66 0.14 -0.58 -18.47
N ASP A 67 -0.50 -1.20 -17.48
CA ASP A 67 -0.93 -0.55 -16.25
C ASP A 67 0.26 -0.09 -15.40
N PHE A 68 1.31 -0.92 -15.30
CA PHE A 68 2.54 -0.55 -14.62
C PHE A 68 3.25 0.62 -15.32
N ALA A 69 3.37 0.57 -16.65
CA ALA A 69 3.98 1.65 -17.43
C ALA A 69 3.20 2.96 -17.26
N LYS A 70 1.87 2.89 -17.25
CA LYS A 70 0.99 4.03 -16.97
C LYS A 70 1.22 4.59 -15.56
N ALA A 71 1.19 3.74 -14.53
CA ALA A 71 1.42 4.15 -13.15
C ALA A 71 2.78 4.85 -12.98
N LYS A 72 3.84 4.33 -13.63
CA LYS A 72 5.16 4.98 -13.65
C LYS A 72 5.14 6.31 -14.41
N ALA A 73 4.44 6.38 -15.55
CA ALA A 73 4.36 7.60 -16.35
C ALA A 73 3.56 8.70 -15.65
N ASP A 74 2.55 8.36 -14.86
CA ASP A 74 1.69 9.29 -14.13
C ASP A 74 2.25 9.70 -12.76
N TRP A 75 3.41 9.15 -12.39
CA TRP A 75 4.12 9.53 -11.19
C TRP A 75 4.37 11.04 -11.12
N GLY A 76 4.01 11.65 -9.99
CA GLY A 76 4.21 13.08 -9.75
C GLY A 76 3.28 14.01 -10.53
N LYS A 77 2.32 13.49 -11.31
CA LYS A 77 1.34 14.31 -12.04
C LYS A 77 0.10 14.69 -11.24
N ASP A 78 -0.05 14.20 -10.01
CA ASP A 78 -1.20 14.48 -9.15
C ASP A 78 -1.34 15.98 -8.90
N LYS A 79 -2.36 16.58 -9.52
CA LYS A 79 -2.66 18.01 -9.40
C LYS A 79 -3.34 18.38 -8.08
N ASP A 80 -3.87 17.39 -7.36
CA ASP A 80 -4.58 17.57 -6.08
C ASP A 80 -3.65 17.44 -4.86
N GLN A 81 -2.33 17.54 -5.06
CA GLN A 81 -1.40 17.58 -3.94
C GLN A 81 -1.47 18.93 -3.24
N GLU A 82 -1.91 18.93 -1.98
CA GLU A 82 -1.80 20.09 -1.11
C GLU A 82 -0.35 20.63 -1.12
N PRO A 83 -0.16 21.94 -1.28
CA PRO A 83 1.17 22.54 -1.30
C PRO A 83 1.89 22.29 0.02
N ILE A 84 3.20 22.09 -0.05
CA ILE A 84 4.04 21.97 1.16
C ILE A 84 3.98 23.31 1.90
N THR A 85 3.63 23.26 3.19
CA THR A 85 3.67 24.44 4.05
C THR A 85 5.09 24.71 4.56
N ASP A 86 5.38 25.95 4.93
CA ASP A 86 6.70 26.30 5.48
C ASP A 86 6.97 25.59 6.82
N GLU A 87 5.93 25.32 7.60
CA GLU A 87 6.03 24.51 8.82
C GLU A 87 6.50 23.08 8.50
N GLN A 88 5.94 22.45 7.46
CA GLN A 88 6.35 21.11 7.04
C GLN A 88 7.80 21.09 6.54
N ARG A 89 8.23 22.12 5.79
CA ARG A 89 9.64 22.28 5.38
C ARG A 89 10.54 22.39 6.60
N ALA A 90 10.18 23.24 7.56
CA ALA A 90 10.98 23.46 8.77
C ALA A 90 11.11 22.18 9.60
N GLN A 91 10.00 21.48 9.85
CA GLN A 91 9.99 20.22 10.60
C GLN A 91 10.82 19.14 9.91
N PHE A 92 10.72 19.02 8.58
CA PHE A 92 11.53 18.07 7.81
C PHE A 92 13.03 18.38 7.95
N ASN A 93 13.41 19.63 7.73
CA ASN A 93 14.81 20.05 7.79
C ASN A 93 15.39 19.87 9.20
N GLU A 94 14.64 20.22 10.24
CA GLU A 94 15.05 20.00 11.63
C GLU A 94 15.24 18.51 11.93
N THR A 95 14.27 17.68 11.53
CA THR A 95 14.32 16.24 11.78
C THR A 95 15.49 15.60 11.04
N MET A 96 15.69 15.92 9.76
CA MET A 96 16.80 15.40 8.97
C MET A 96 18.15 15.87 9.51
N ALA A 97 18.27 17.12 9.96
CA ALA A 97 19.49 17.61 10.58
C ALA A 97 19.83 16.84 11.87
N LYS A 98 18.84 16.55 12.71
CA LYS A 98 19.02 15.73 13.92
C LYS A 98 19.40 14.29 13.59
N LEU A 99 18.70 13.65 12.65
CA LEU A 99 18.93 12.24 12.28
C LEU A 99 20.27 12.02 11.58
N THR A 100 20.76 13.01 10.82
CA THR A 100 21.98 12.87 10.02
C THR A 100 23.24 13.43 10.68
N ALA A 101 23.11 14.13 11.82
CA ALA A 101 24.24 14.63 12.59
C ALA A 101 25.25 13.51 12.94
N PRO A 102 26.57 13.81 13.04
CA PRO A 102 27.58 12.81 13.40
C PRO A 102 27.37 12.14 14.76
N ASP A 103 26.69 12.83 15.68
CA ASP A 103 26.37 12.39 17.04
C ASP A 103 24.86 12.14 17.26
N ALA A 104 24.10 11.96 16.16
CA ALA A 104 22.66 11.75 16.17
C ALA A 104 22.24 10.64 17.15
N GLU A 105 22.90 9.50 17.10
CA GLU A 105 22.57 8.32 17.89
C GLU A 105 22.63 8.59 19.40
N GLN A 106 23.64 9.36 19.83
CA GLN A 106 23.86 9.69 21.23
C GLN A 106 22.87 10.77 21.70
N LYS A 107 22.69 11.82 20.90
CA LYS A 107 21.80 12.94 21.23
C LYS A 107 20.34 12.52 21.25
N LEU A 108 19.90 11.77 20.25
CA LEU A 108 18.52 11.29 20.16
C LEU A 108 18.20 10.34 21.31
N PHE A 109 19.14 9.45 21.67
CA PHE A 109 18.95 8.58 22.83
C PHE A 109 18.85 9.37 24.13
N ALA A 110 19.75 10.33 24.36
CA ALA A 110 19.73 11.17 25.55
C ALA A 110 18.43 12.00 25.68
N GLU A 111 17.87 12.46 24.55
CA GLU A 111 16.61 13.21 24.52
C GLU A 111 15.40 12.32 24.87
N ILE A 112 15.39 11.07 24.40
CA ILE A 112 14.24 10.17 24.60
C ILE A 112 14.33 9.38 25.91
N GLU A 113 15.53 9.10 26.43
CA GLU A 113 15.76 8.34 27.68
C GLU A 113 14.86 8.76 28.86
N PRO A 114 14.71 10.05 29.22
CA PRO A 114 13.83 10.44 30.32
C PRO A 114 12.36 10.10 30.04
N LYS A 115 11.89 10.31 28.80
CA LYS A 115 10.51 9.99 28.39
C LYS A 115 10.25 8.49 28.42
N LEU A 116 11.28 7.69 28.11
CA LEU A 116 11.19 6.22 28.17
C LEU A 116 11.05 5.74 29.61
N LYS A 117 11.79 6.33 30.56
CA LYS A 117 11.66 6.00 31.98
C LYS A 117 10.27 6.37 32.52
N GLU A 118 9.72 7.50 32.10
CA GLU A 118 8.35 7.89 32.42
C GLU A 118 7.32 6.91 31.82
N PHE A 119 7.50 6.53 30.55
CA PHE A 119 6.64 5.55 29.90
C PHE A 119 6.73 4.17 30.57
N ASP A 120 7.93 3.73 30.95
CA ASP A 120 8.14 2.46 31.64
C ASP A 120 7.43 2.43 33.01
N ALA A 121 7.50 3.55 33.75
CA ALA A 121 6.86 3.67 35.05
C ALA A 121 5.33 3.73 34.98
N GLN A 122 4.75 4.38 33.96
CA GLN A 122 3.30 4.63 33.89
C GLN A 122 2.56 3.68 32.94
N TYR A 123 3.10 3.46 31.74
CA TYR A 123 2.39 2.82 30.64
C TYR A 123 2.59 1.31 30.56
N GLN A 124 3.73 0.76 31.01
CA GLN A 124 3.95 -0.70 30.99
C GLN A 124 2.88 -1.46 31.78
N GLN A 125 2.43 -0.91 32.91
CA GLN A 125 1.39 -1.55 33.74
C GLN A 125 0.01 -1.55 33.07
N GLN A 126 -0.26 -0.58 32.19
CA GLN A 126 -1.53 -0.45 31.48
C GLN A 126 -1.51 -1.07 30.08
N LEU A 127 -0.32 -1.40 29.56
CA LEU A 127 -0.13 -1.95 28.22
C LEU A 127 -0.97 -3.22 27.98
N PRO A 128 -1.05 -4.21 28.89
CA PRO A 128 -1.88 -5.38 28.66
C PRO A 128 -3.37 -5.04 28.48
N MET A 129 -3.88 -4.07 29.24
CA MET A 129 -5.26 -3.60 29.13
C MET A 129 -5.51 -2.94 27.77
N TYR A 130 -4.63 -2.02 27.35
CA TYR A 130 -4.75 -1.36 26.06
C TYR A 130 -4.59 -2.33 24.88
N ALA A 131 -3.64 -3.27 24.98
CA ALA A 131 -3.42 -4.30 23.98
C ALA A 131 -4.66 -5.19 23.83
N MET A 132 -5.27 -5.63 24.94
CA MET A 132 -6.51 -6.40 24.90
C MET A 132 -7.68 -5.60 24.32
N ALA A 133 -7.86 -4.35 24.73
CA ALA A 133 -8.92 -3.49 24.20
C ALA A 133 -8.77 -3.27 22.68
N GLY A 134 -7.55 -2.96 22.23
CA GLY A 134 -7.23 -2.78 20.81
C GLY A 134 -7.43 -4.07 20.01
N ALA A 135 -6.93 -5.21 20.49
CA ALA A 135 -7.12 -6.51 19.84
C ALA A 135 -8.60 -6.90 19.75
N GLY A 136 -9.38 -6.67 20.81
CA GLY A 136 -10.82 -6.91 20.81
C GLY A 136 -11.56 -6.05 19.79
N TRP A 137 -11.20 -4.76 19.67
CA TRP A 137 -11.76 -3.87 18.65
C TRP A 137 -11.44 -4.33 17.23
N VAL A 138 -10.19 -4.69 16.94
CA VAL A 138 -9.79 -5.21 15.61
C VAL A 138 -10.52 -6.51 15.28
N LYS A 139 -10.59 -7.45 16.24
CA LYS A 139 -11.33 -8.70 16.05
C LYS A 139 -12.82 -8.46 15.77
N ASN A 140 -13.44 -7.50 16.46
CA ASN A 140 -14.82 -7.14 16.17
C ASN A 140 -14.98 -6.59 14.73
N MET A 141 -14.04 -5.76 14.24
CA MET A 141 -14.07 -5.32 12.83
C MET A 141 -13.93 -6.49 11.85
N ILE A 142 -13.05 -7.46 12.13
CA ILE A 142 -12.90 -8.67 11.32
C ILE A 142 -14.21 -9.46 11.28
N GLN A 143 -14.88 -9.60 12.43
CA GLN A 143 -16.15 -10.32 12.52
C GLN A 143 -17.29 -9.64 11.75
N GLN A 144 -17.28 -8.30 11.71
CA GLN A 144 -18.27 -7.52 10.96
C GLN A 144 -17.98 -7.45 9.45
N ASN A 145 -16.80 -7.90 8.99
CA ASN A 145 -16.43 -7.83 7.58
C ASN A 145 -17.19 -8.89 6.76
N GLN A 146 -18.15 -8.42 5.95
CA GLN A 146 -18.97 -9.27 5.09
C GLN A 146 -18.24 -9.81 3.87
N THR A 147 -17.08 -9.25 3.50
CA THR A 147 -16.28 -9.69 2.36
C THR A 147 -15.39 -10.89 2.67
N MET A 148 -15.22 -11.23 3.96
CA MET A 148 -14.43 -12.37 4.40
C MET A 148 -15.31 -13.58 4.69
N THR A 149 -14.84 -14.74 4.25
CA THR A 149 -15.37 -16.05 4.65
C THR A 149 -15.12 -16.31 6.14
N GLU A 150 -15.86 -17.25 6.73
CA GLU A 150 -15.68 -17.62 8.14
C GLU A 150 -14.25 -18.14 8.44
N ALA A 151 -13.67 -18.91 7.50
CA ALA A 151 -12.30 -19.40 7.60
C ALA A 151 -11.30 -18.24 7.62
N GLU A 152 -11.45 -17.25 6.74
CA GLU A 152 -10.59 -16.06 6.69
C GLU A 152 -10.70 -15.21 7.95
N ARG A 153 -11.92 -15.03 8.50
CA ARG A 153 -12.12 -14.32 9.77
C ARG A 153 -11.41 -15.02 10.91
N THR A 154 -11.43 -16.36 10.93
CA THR A 154 -10.74 -17.16 11.94
C THR A 154 -9.22 -16.99 11.82
N GLN A 155 -8.67 -17.08 10.62
CA GLN A 155 -7.23 -16.89 10.38
C GLN A 155 -6.78 -15.47 10.74
N ALA A 156 -7.56 -14.46 10.36
CA ALA A 156 -7.28 -13.06 10.71
C ALA A 156 -7.34 -12.82 12.22
N ALA A 157 -8.30 -13.42 12.93
CA ALA A 157 -8.37 -13.34 14.39
C ALA A 157 -7.15 -13.99 15.07
N ALA A 158 -6.68 -15.13 14.55
CA ALA A 158 -5.47 -15.80 15.03
C ALA A 158 -4.21 -14.96 14.80
N ALA A 159 -4.13 -14.23 13.67
CA ALA A 159 -3.05 -13.27 13.44
C ALA A 159 -3.07 -12.12 14.45
N VAL A 160 -4.26 -11.61 14.80
CA VAL A 160 -4.42 -10.60 15.85
C VAL A 160 -3.96 -11.14 17.21
N ASP A 161 -4.25 -12.40 17.54
CA ASP A 161 -3.79 -13.03 18.77
C ASP A 161 -2.26 -13.14 18.83
N ALA A 162 -1.63 -13.57 17.74
CA ALA A 162 -0.17 -13.65 17.66
C ALA A 162 0.48 -12.27 17.87
N LEU A 163 -0.06 -11.23 17.23
CA LEU A 163 0.42 -9.85 17.37
C LEU A 163 0.16 -9.30 18.79
N GLN A 164 -1.00 -9.56 19.37
CA GLN A 164 -1.34 -9.12 20.72
C GLN A 164 -0.41 -9.75 21.76
N ALA A 165 -0.13 -11.05 21.63
CA ALA A 165 0.81 -11.76 22.48
C ALA A 165 2.23 -11.17 22.36
N TRP A 166 2.66 -10.85 21.14
CA TRP A 166 3.94 -10.16 20.91
C TRP A 166 3.98 -8.77 21.54
N VAL A 167 2.96 -7.92 21.34
CA VAL A 167 2.89 -6.58 21.94
C VAL A 167 3.02 -6.64 23.47
N VAL A 168 2.27 -7.54 24.11
CA VAL A 168 2.28 -7.65 25.58
C VAL A 168 3.62 -8.17 26.11
N LYS A 169 4.31 -9.02 25.35
CA LYS A 169 5.62 -9.58 25.72
C LYS A 169 6.78 -8.61 25.43
N THR A 170 6.59 -7.67 24.51
CA THR A 170 7.67 -6.82 24.01
C THR A 170 7.97 -5.68 24.98
N HIS A 171 9.22 -5.59 25.43
CA HIS A 171 9.69 -4.48 26.24
C HIS A 171 10.11 -3.31 25.35
N PHE A 172 9.13 -2.53 24.89
CA PHE A 172 9.36 -1.41 23.97
C PHE A 172 10.34 -0.35 24.50
N THR A 173 10.44 -0.22 25.83
CA THR A 173 11.29 0.73 26.55
C THR A 173 12.72 0.23 26.82
N ASP A 174 13.08 -0.96 26.31
CA ASP A 174 14.45 -1.47 26.43
C ASP A 174 15.47 -0.52 25.77
N ALA A 175 16.44 -0.08 26.58
CA ALA A 175 17.39 0.94 26.17
C ALA A 175 18.27 0.50 24.99
N ASP A 176 18.68 -0.76 24.97
CA ASP A 176 19.56 -1.27 23.91
C ASP A 176 18.81 -1.46 22.59
N SER A 177 17.56 -1.90 22.65
CA SER A 177 16.65 -1.96 21.50
C SER A 177 16.45 -0.58 20.90
N ILE A 178 16.19 0.43 21.73
CA ILE A 178 15.97 1.80 21.25
C ILE A 178 17.23 2.39 20.63
N LYS A 179 18.41 2.17 21.22
CA LYS A 179 19.68 2.60 20.60
C LYS A 179 19.87 1.97 19.22
N LYS A 180 19.54 0.68 19.05
CA LYS A 180 19.60 0.01 17.74
C LYS A 180 18.62 0.63 16.76
N VAL A 181 17.38 0.87 17.16
CA VAL A 181 16.36 1.52 16.30
C VAL A 181 16.80 2.92 15.89
N ILE A 182 17.31 3.72 16.82
CA ILE A 182 17.85 5.06 16.52
C ILE A 182 19.00 4.96 15.50
N ALA A 183 19.93 4.02 15.69
CA ALA A 183 21.04 3.82 14.75
C ALA A 183 20.55 3.40 13.34
N ILE A 184 19.54 2.52 13.26
CA ILE A 184 18.91 2.10 12.01
C ILE A 184 18.29 3.31 11.31
N VAL A 185 17.48 4.10 12.01
CA VAL A 185 16.81 5.28 11.44
C VAL A 185 17.81 6.36 11.03
N ALA A 186 18.82 6.65 11.85
CA ALA A 186 19.88 7.61 11.54
C ALA A 186 20.68 7.18 10.29
N LYS A 187 21.06 5.90 10.21
CA LYS A 187 21.71 5.32 9.02
C LYS A 187 20.82 5.46 7.78
N ALA A 188 19.55 5.07 7.87
CA ALA A 188 18.61 5.16 6.76
C ALA A 188 18.40 6.60 6.30
N ALA A 189 18.29 7.57 7.22
CA ALA A 189 18.20 8.98 6.90
C ALA A 189 19.43 9.48 6.14
N ARG A 190 20.64 9.08 6.56
CA ARG A 190 21.90 9.41 5.87
C ARG A 190 21.98 8.76 4.48
N GLU A 191 21.57 7.51 4.33
CA GLU A 191 21.54 6.80 3.05
C GLU A 191 20.50 7.37 2.07
N MET A 192 19.34 7.77 2.59
CA MET A 192 18.33 8.46 1.79
C MET A 192 18.83 9.83 1.31
N ASN A 193 19.63 10.54 2.11
CA ASN A 193 20.33 11.77 1.71
C ASN A 193 19.41 12.88 1.15
N LEU A 194 18.14 12.90 1.56
CA LEU A 194 17.17 13.92 1.14
C LEU A 194 17.50 15.26 1.80
N LYS A 195 17.69 16.33 1.01
CA LYS A 195 18.07 17.66 1.53
C LYS A 195 16.89 18.54 1.89
N SER A 196 15.72 18.27 1.31
CA SER A 196 14.50 19.02 1.60
C SER A 196 13.25 18.19 1.31
N LEU A 197 12.12 18.64 1.86
CA LEU A 197 10.82 18.05 1.57
C LEU A 197 10.39 18.29 0.12
N ASP A 198 10.78 19.43 -0.47
CA ASP A 198 10.52 19.75 -1.87
C ASP A 198 11.28 18.79 -2.81
N GLU A 199 12.55 18.49 -2.49
CA GLU A 199 13.33 17.48 -3.21
C GLU A 199 12.65 16.11 -3.11
N ALA A 200 12.26 15.69 -1.90
CA ALA A 200 11.57 14.42 -1.68
C ALA A 200 10.27 14.31 -2.50
N ARG A 201 9.54 15.42 -2.67
CA ARG A 201 8.32 15.48 -3.49
C ARG A 201 8.61 15.52 -5.00
N ALA A 202 9.73 16.09 -5.41
CA ALA A 202 10.13 16.21 -6.80
C ALA A 202 10.81 14.96 -7.37
N LEU A 203 11.07 13.93 -6.54
CA LEU A 203 11.71 12.68 -6.96
C LEU A 203 10.95 12.04 -8.12
N GLY A 204 11.68 11.71 -9.18
CA GLY A 204 11.19 10.83 -10.23
C GLY A 204 10.91 9.42 -9.68
N TYR A 205 10.08 8.65 -10.39
CA TYR A 205 9.64 7.32 -9.95
C TYR A 205 10.80 6.42 -9.51
N ASP A 206 11.83 6.26 -10.35
CA ASP A 206 12.92 5.32 -10.06
C ASP A 206 13.73 5.73 -8.82
N GLU A 207 13.98 7.04 -8.65
CA GLU A 207 14.68 7.56 -7.49
C GLU A 207 13.85 7.40 -6.21
N ALA A 208 12.55 7.72 -6.28
CA ALA A 208 11.61 7.53 -5.18
C ALA A 208 11.57 6.06 -4.73
N MET A 209 11.56 5.10 -5.66
CA MET A 209 11.56 3.67 -5.34
C MET A 209 12.87 3.22 -4.67
N GLN A 210 14.02 3.77 -5.07
CA GLN A 210 15.29 3.48 -4.39
C GLN A 210 15.31 4.04 -2.95
N LYS A 211 14.79 5.24 -2.73
CA LYS A 211 14.68 5.81 -1.37
C LYS A 211 13.65 5.07 -0.51
N ALA A 212 12.52 4.68 -1.11
CA ALA A 212 11.51 3.84 -0.45
C ALA A 212 12.09 2.49 -0.03
N ARG A 213 12.95 1.88 -0.85
CA ARG A 213 13.66 0.65 -0.50
C ARG A 213 14.49 0.81 0.77
N VAL A 214 15.28 1.88 0.89
CA VAL A 214 16.05 2.17 2.11
C VAL A 214 15.13 2.29 3.33
N ALA A 215 14.03 3.03 3.20
CA ALA A 215 13.06 3.21 4.29
C ALA A 215 12.38 1.89 4.70
N VAL A 216 11.97 1.06 3.74
CA VAL A 216 11.32 -0.23 4.00
C VAL A 216 12.26 -1.21 4.68
N LEU A 217 13.52 -1.29 4.22
CA LEU A 217 14.52 -2.14 4.86
C LEU A 217 14.81 -1.67 6.30
N ALA A 218 14.95 -0.36 6.52
CA ALA A 218 15.13 0.20 7.85
C ALA A 218 13.94 -0.08 8.78
N LEU A 219 12.71 -0.01 8.27
CA LEU A 219 11.52 -0.38 9.03
C LEU A 219 11.55 -1.86 9.44
N LYS A 220 11.88 -2.76 8.50
CA LYS A 220 11.98 -4.19 8.79
C LYS A 220 13.06 -4.47 9.85
N ASP A 221 14.23 -3.85 9.72
CA ASP A 221 15.31 -3.98 10.69
C ASP A 221 14.87 -3.49 12.07
N ALA A 222 14.14 -2.38 12.14
CA ALA A 222 13.62 -1.84 13.40
C ALA A 222 12.57 -2.76 14.06
N LEU A 223 11.67 -3.38 13.28
CA LEU A 223 10.72 -4.37 13.79
C LEU A 223 11.43 -5.65 14.27
N ALA A 224 12.46 -6.08 13.54
CA ALA A 224 13.26 -7.25 13.89
C ALA A 224 14.03 -7.07 15.21
N VAL A 225 14.43 -5.83 15.57
CA VAL A 225 15.01 -5.53 16.90
C VAL A 225 14.07 -5.96 18.03
N TYR A 226 12.76 -5.82 17.84
CA TYR A 226 11.73 -6.23 18.79
C TYR A 226 11.22 -7.66 18.57
N GLY A 227 11.89 -8.46 17.74
CA GLY A 227 11.50 -9.86 17.47
C GLY A 227 10.32 -10.03 16.52
N LEU A 228 9.89 -8.96 15.82
CA LEU A 228 8.91 -9.05 14.74
C LEU A 228 9.64 -9.04 13.40
N SER A 229 10.10 -10.21 12.97
CA SER A 229 10.79 -10.36 11.68
C SER A 229 9.80 -10.58 10.54
N ILE A 230 9.68 -9.58 9.68
CA ILE A 230 8.91 -9.69 8.44
C ILE A 230 9.55 -10.73 7.51
N ASP A 231 10.88 -10.80 7.48
CA ASP A 231 11.59 -11.76 6.62
C ASP A 231 11.39 -13.20 7.05
N GLU A 232 11.34 -13.50 8.35
CA GLU A 232 11.02 -14.86 8.84
C GLU A 232 9.59 -15.26 8.45
N THR A 233 8.63 -14.35 8.57
CA THR A 233 7.27 -14.61 8.10
C THR A 233 7.24 -14.84 6.59
N LEU A 234 7.93 -14.04 5.80
CA LEU A 234 8.00 -14.21 4.34
C LEU A 234 8.72 -15.50 3.93
N ASP A 235 9.78 -15.89 4.64
CA ASP A 235 10.54 -17.14 4.41
C ASP A 235 9.72 -18.39 4.71
N SER A 236 8.74 -18.27 5.60
CA SER A 236 7.84 -19.38 5.93
C SER A 236 6.73 -19.60 4.89
N ILE A 237 6.54 -18.69 3.93
CA ILE A 237 5.45 -18.77 2.95
C ILE A 237 5.62 -20.00 2.04
N LYS A 238 4.59 -20.83 2.01
CA LYS A 238 4.47 -22.02 1.17
C LYS A 238 3.16 -21.93 0.37
N PRO A 239 3.22 -21.54 -0.91
CA PRO A 239 2.05 -21.56 -1.78
C PRO A 239 1.71 -22.99 -2.22
N GLN A 240 0.42 -23.31 -2.21
CA GLN A 240 -0.15 -24.55 -2.71
C GLN A 240 -1.31 -24.21 -3.64
N VAL A 241 -1.18 -24.58 -4.92
CA VAL A 241 -2.25 -24.41 -5.90
C VAL A 241 -3.35 -25.43 -5.61
N LEU A 242 -4.54 -24.94 -5.22
CA LEU A 242 -5.71 -25.78 -4.93
C LEU A 242 -6.51 -26.08 -6.19
N SER A 243 -6.63 -25.11 -7.08
CA SER A 243 -7.31 -25.23 -8.37
C SER A 243 -6.58 -24.37 -9.41
N ASN A 244 -6.58 -24.83 -10.66
CA ASN A 244 -6.06 -24.07 -11.80
C ASN A 244 -6.70 -24.59 -13.09
N ASP A 245 -7.47 -23.74 -13.78
CA ASP A 245 -8.11 -24.06 -15.06
C ASP A 245 -7.41 -23.38 -16.27
N GLY A 246 -6.25 -22.76 -16.03
CA GLY A 246 -5.47 -21.99 -17.01
C GLY A 246 -5.91 -20.54 -17.16
N LYS A 247 -7.09 -20.15 -16.65
CA LYS A 247 -7.60 -18.77 -16.65
C LYS A 247 -7.72 -18.21 -15.24
N THR A 248 -8.10 -19.05 -14.29
CA THR A 248 -8.26 -18.76 -12.88
C THR A 248 -7.56 -19.83 -12.05
N ALA A 249 -7.08 -19.43 -10.88
CA ALA A 249 -6.45 -20.32 -9.93
C ALA A 249 -6.77 -19.89 -8.51
N THR A 250 -6.95 -20.87 -7.62
CA THR A 250 -7.02 -20.64 -6.19
C THR A 250 -5.73 -21.17 -5.56
N VAL A 251 -5.03 -20.32 -4.81
CA VAL A 251 -3.77 -20.67 -4.14
C VAL A 251 -3.93 -20.50 -2.64
N GLN A 252 -3.61 -21.54 -1.88
CA GLN A 252 -3.49 -21.47 -0.43
C GLN A 252 -2.05 -21.12 -0.06
N LEU A 253 -1.88 -20.18 0.86
CA LEU A 253 -0.61 -19.76 1.43
C LEU A 253 -0.55 -20.26 2.87
N SER A 254 0.39 -21.15 3.16
CA SER A 254 0.73 -21.47 4.54
C SER A 254 1.94 -20.64 4.97
N TYR A 255 1.90 -20.04 6.15
CA TYR A 255 3.00 -19.23 6.68
C TYR A 255 2.99 -19.25 8.21
N THR A 256 4.01 -18.66 8.81
CA THR A 256 4.18 -18.56 10.26
C THR A 256 4.36 -17.10 10.64
N LEU A 257 3.51 -16.62 11.56
CA LEU A 257 3.59 -15.27 12.12
C LEU A 257 3.89 -15.39 13.61
N LEU A 258 5.05 -14.92 14.04
CA LEU A 258 5.46 -14.96 15.46
C LEU A 258 5.34 -16.37 16.08
N GLY A 259 5.66 -17.40 15.30
CA GLY A 259 5.55 -18.81 15.69
C GLY A 259 4.17 -19.44 15.54
N ALA A 260 3.11 -18.65 15.25
CA ALA A 260 1.78 -19.17 14.99
C ALA A 260 1.63 -19.58 13.52
N PRO A 261 1.28 -20.84 13.22
CA PRO A 261 0.99 -21.26 11.84
C PRO A 261 -0.35 -20.66 11.40
N LEU A 262 -0.34 -20.01 10.24
CA LEU A 262 -1.49 -19.36 9.64
C LEU A 262 -1.65 -19.81 8.19
N THR A 263 -2.86 -19.67 7.70
CA THR A 263 -3.19 -19.89 6.29
C THR A 263 -3.96 -18.71 5.71
N ALA A 264 -3.78 -18.47 4.42
CA ALA A 264 -4.59 -17.53 3.66
C ALA A 264 -4.91 -18.15 2.29
N THR A 265 -6.05 -17.79 1.71
CA THR A 265 -6.40 -18.22 0.35
C THR A 265 -6.44 -16.99 -0.54
N THR A 266 -5.92 -17.09 -1.76
CA THR A 266 -5.98 -16.02 -2.74
C THR A 266 -6.46 -16.57 -4.08
N GLU A 267 -7.31 -15.79 -4.74
CA GLU A 267 -7.77 -16.05 -6.09
C GLU A 267 -6.90 -15.26 -7.09
N MET A 268 -6.48 -15.94 -8.14
CA MET A 268 -5.63 -15.41 -9.19
C MET A 268 -6.27 -15.58 -10.55
N VAL A 269 -5.94 -14.69 -11.47
CA VAL A 269 -6.36 -14.73 -12.87
C VAL A 269 -5.15 -14.65 -13.78
N ASN A 270 -5.21 -15.38 -14.90
CA ASN A 270 -4.20 -15.31 -15.94
C ASN A 270 -4.57 -14.20 -16.93
N VAL A 271 -3.67 -13.24 -17.11
CA VAL A 271 -3.77 -12.17 -18.11
C VAL A 271 -2.50 -12.23 -18.94
N ASP A 272 -2.66 -12.51 -20.25
CA ASP A 272 -1.58 -12.60 -21.22
C ASP A 272 -0.41 -13.50 -20.78
N GLY A 273 -0.74 -14.66 -20.18
CA GLY A 273 0.25 -15.64 -19.74
C GLY A 273 0.91 -15.32 -18.40
N ARG A 274 0.45 -14.30 -17.66
CA ARG A 274 0.93 -13.91 -16.33
C ARG A 274 -0.18 -13.99 -15.29
N TRP A 275 0.17 -14.44 -14.09
CA TRP A 275 -0.79 -14.59 -12.99
C TRP A 275 -0.83 -13.35 -12.10
N TYR A 276 -2.03 -12.84 -11.86
CA TYR A 276 -2.30 -11.66 -11.04
C TYR A 276 -3.38 -11.95 -10.01
N GLY A 277 -3.38 -11.24 -8.89
CA GLY A 277 -4.47 -11.31 -7.92
C GLY A 277 -5.79 -10.85 -8.54
N LYS A 278 -6.85 -11.65 -8.41
CA LYS A 278 -8.17 -11.39 -9.02
C LYS A 278 -8.71 -10.01 -8.62
N GLN A 279 -8.63 -9.67 -7.33
CA GLN A 279 -9.11 -8.39 -6.81
C GLN A 279 -8.39 -7.18 -7.45
N THR A 280 -7.09 -7.30 -7.74
CA THR A 280 -6.33 -6.23 -8.39
C THR A 280 -6.85 -6.01 -9.81
N ILE A 281 -7.02 -7.09 -10.57
CA ILE A 281 -7.52 -7.02 -11.95
C ILE A 281 -8.97 -6.52 -12.01
N ASP A 282 -9.83 -6.98 -11.09
CA ASP A 282 -11.22 -6.52 -11.04
C ASP A 282 -11.31 -5.01 -10.76
N LYS A 283 -10.48 -4.49 -9.83
CA LYS A 283 -10.39 -3.04 -9.58
C LYS A 283 -9.83 -2.24 -10.76
N LEU A 284 -8.89 -2.80 -11.53
CA LEU A 284 -8.38 -2.14 -12.74
C LEU A 284 -9.46 -2.05 -13.82
N LYS A 285 -10.26 -3.11 -13.98
CA LYS A 285 -11.39 -3.13 -14.92
C LYS A 285 -12.48 -2.14 -14.53
N GLU A 286 -12.84 -2.08 -13.25
CA GLU A 286 -13.80 -1.11 -12.71
C GLU A 286 -13.37 0.33 -13.02
N LYS A 287 -12.12 0.68 -12.70
CA LYS A 287 -11.57 2.01 -13.02
C LYS A 287 -11.54 2.31 -14.51
N ALA A 288 -11.18 1.33 -15.35
CA ALA A 288 -11.17 1.51 -16.79
C ALA A 288 -12.59 1.77 -17.35
N ALA A 289 -13.61 1.10 -16.78
CA ALA A 289 -15.01 1.35 -17.13
C ALA A 289 -15.47 2.75 -16.70
N GLU A 290 -15.17 3.17 -15.47
CA GLU A 290 -15.49 4.52 -14.97
C GLU A 290 -14.85 5.62 -15.84
N GLN A 291 -13.59 5.43 -16.24
CA GLN A 291 -12.88 6.36 -17.12
C GLN A 291 -13.48 6.40 -18.54
N ALA A 292 -13.91 5.26 -19.07
CA ALA A 292 -14.57 5.19 -20.37
C ALA A 292 -15.95 5.90 -20.35
N GLU A 293 -16.69 5.77 -19.25
CA GLU A 293 -17.97 6.46 -19.05
C GLU A 293 -17.81 7.98 -18.89
N GLN A 294 -16.75 8.43 -18.21
CA GLN A 294 -16.43 9.87 -18.06
C GLN A 294 -15.89 10.50 -19.36
N SER A 295 -15.27 9.71 -20.22
CA SER A 295 -14.72 10.15 -21.51
C SER A 295 -15.72 10.07 -22.66
N ALA A 296 -16.90 9.49 -22.42
CA ALA A 296 -17.98 9.48 -23.40
C ALA A 296 -18.46 10.93 -23.62
N PRO A 297 -18.39 11.48 -24.85
CA PRO A 297 -18.88 12.82 -25.10
C PRO A 297 -20.35 12.87 -24.72
N SER A 298 -20.72 13.79 -23.81
CA SER A 298 -22.12 14.14 -23.60
C SER A 298 -22.70 14.44 -24.98
N ALA A 299 -23.60 13.58 -25.46
CA ALA A 299 -24.33 13.84 -26.68
C ALA A 299 -25.01 15.20 -26.50
N VAL A 300 -24.44 16.23 -27.12
CA VAL A 300 -25.05 17.53 -27.25
C VAL A 300 -26.40 17.27 -27.89
N THR A 301 -27.47 17.43 -27.13
CA THR A 301 -28.82 17.53 -27.64
C THR A 301 -28.79 18.59 -28.72
N ALA A 302 -28.84 18.16 -29.98
CA ALA A 302 -28.99 19.05 -31.11
C ALA A 302 -30.28 19.88 -30.87
N PRO A 303 -30.26 21.21 -31.08
CA PRO A 303 -31.48 21.97 -31.00
C PRO A 303 -32.42 21.50 -32.10
N GLU A 304 -33.61 21.07 -31.69
CA GLU A 304 -34.70 20.68 -32.57
C GLU A 304 -35.06 21.87 -33.46
N ALA A 305 -34.92 21.69 -34.78
CA ALA A 305 -35.34 22.68 -35.77
C ALA A 305 -36.87 22.80 -35.75
N PRO A 306 -37.46 24.01 -35.74
CA PRO A 306 -38.91 24.15 -35.68
C PRO A 306 -39.56 23.64 -36.97
N ALA A 307 -40.52 22.74 -36.80
CA ALA A 307 -41.35 22.20 -37.87
C ALA A 307 -42.16 23.32 -38.53
N ALA A 308 -42.13 23.33 -39.87
CA ALA A 308 -42.89 24.26 -40.70
C ALA A 308 -44.40 24.01 -40.55
N GLU A 309 -45.11 25.08 -40.20
CA GLU A 309 -46.55 25.16 -40.03
C GLU A 309 -47.27 25.04 -41.38
N SER A 310 -47.96 23.92 -41.60
CA SER A 310 -48.86 23.70 -42.74
C SER A 310 -50.21 24.38 -42.49
N ALA A 311 -50.52 25.37 -43.32
CA ALA A 311 -51.74 26.18 -43.33
C ALA A 311 -53.04 25.37 -43.53
N PRO A 312 -54.17 25.79 -42.92
CA PRO A 312 -55.47 25.17 -43.16
C PRO A 312 -56.18 25.74 -44.40
N ALA A 313 -56.80 24.85 -45.18
CA ALA A 313 -57.70 25.18 -46.27
C ALA A 313 -59.09 25.57 -45.71
N ALA A 314 -59.60 26.72 -46.14
CA ALA A 314 -61.00 27.14 -45.94
C ALA A 314 -61.74 27.13 -47.28
N GLU A 315 -62.87 26.44 -47.28
CA GLU A 315 -63.81 26.20 -48.38
C GLU A 315 -64.59 27.45 -48.86
N PRO A 316 -65.31 27.37 -50.00
CA PRO A 316 -65.69 28.51 -50.82
C PRO A 316 -66.99 29.22 -50.40
N LYS A 317 -67.12 30.49 -50.77
CA LYS A 317 -68.35 31.29 -50.64
C LYS A 317 -69.39 30.95 -51.72
N GLN A 318 -70.66 30.83 -51.33
CA GLN A 318 -71.82 31.31 -52.10
C GLN A 318 -72.97 31.71 -51.15
N GLY A 319 -73.52 32.92 -51.32
CA GLY A 319 -74.75 33.40 -50.66
C GLY A 319 -74.54 34.53 -49.66
#